data_AF-A0A4U5LVI0-F1
#
_entry.id   AF-A0A4U5LVI0-F1
#
_cell.length_a   1.000
_cell.length_b   1.000
_cell.length_c   1.000
_cell.angle_alpha   90.00
_cell.angle_beta   90.00
_cell.angle_gamma   90.00
#
_symmetry.space_group_name_H-M   'P 1'
#
loop_
_entity.id
_entity.type
_entity.pdbx_description
1 polymer ?
#
loop_
_entity_poly.entity_id
_entity_poly.type
_entity_poly.pdbx_seq_one_letter_code
_entity_poly.pdbx_strand_id
1 'polypeptide(L)'
;MSSLFLALKLFKGVYNYGGKDHKASASPSGSNLDECRRVALNALKVNESTCTNMKCTFGGVWNGGGGDGQKNMFVASFFFDRAAQAGFVDSTSPVVKVRPVDFEHAAKRACGTKLENAKSIYHSLDENDLPYICMDLVYQYTLLVDGFAMDPLQDMMLVKKVQYRDSLVEAAWPLGSAIEAVSSPAQL
;
A
#
# COMPACT_ATOMS: atom_id res chain seq x y z
N MET A 1 -8.41 9.22 -16.98
CA MET A 1 -8.02 7.80 -16.78
C MET A 1 -9.28 6.95 -16.77
N SER A 2 -9.31 5.86 -17.52
CA SER A 2 -10.46 4.95 -17.52
C SER A 2 -10.39 4.04 -16.29
N SER A 3 -11.29 4.20 -15.32
CA SER A 3 -11.34 3.41 -14.08
C SER A 3 -11.83 1.97 -14.29
N LEU A 4 -11.99 1.53 -15.55
CA LEU A 4 -12.68 0.28 -15.90
C LEU A 4 -12.00 -0.97 -15.31
N PHE A 5 -10.68 -0.98 -15.19
CA PHE A 5 -9.97 -2.18 -14.74
C PHE A 5 -9.63 -2.19 -13.25
N LEU A 6 -9.93 -1.09 -12.53
CA LEU A 6 -9.53 -0.91 -11.13
C LEU A 6 -10.50 -1.55 -10.14
N ALA A 7 -11.77 -1.67 -10.51
CA ALA A 7 -12.80 -2.20 -9.63
C ALA A 7 -13.13 -3.67 -9.95
N LEU A 8 -13.47 -4.43 -8.92
CA LEU A 8 -13.89 -5.83 -9.05
C LEU A 8 -15.10 -5.99 -9.98
N LYS A 9 -15.14 -7.11 -10.70
CA LYS A 9 -16.20 -7.42 -11.65
C LYS A 9 -17.59 -7.25 -11.03
N LEU A 10 -18.51 -6.65 -11.80
CA LEU A 10 -19.90 -6.29 -11.45
C LEU A 10 -20.05 -5.02 -10.58
N PHE A 11 -18.95 -4.37 -10.18
CA PHE A 11 -19.07 -3.10 -9.48
C PHE A 11 -19.45 -1.95 -10.44
N LYS A 12 -20.39 -1.11 -10.02
CA LYS A 12 -20.75 0.15 -10.68
C LYS A 12 -21.16 1.16 -9.61
N GLY A 13 -20.36 2.20 -9.44
CA GLY A 13 -20.60 3.23 -8.43
C GLY A 13 -19.73 4.47 -8.63
N VAL A 14 -19.53 5.16 -7.53
CA VAL A 14 -18.76 6.40 -7.43
C VAL A 14 -17.80 6.26 -6.26
N TYR A 15 -16.56 6.68 -6.45
CA TYR A 15 -15.57 6.85 -5.41
C TYR A 15 -15.47 8.33 -5.07
N ASN A 16 -15.85 8.71 -3.85
CA ASN A 16 -15.75 10.09 -3.40
C ASN A 16 -14.40 10.31 -2.69
N TYR A 17 -13.61 11.28 -3.17
CA TYR A 17 -12.35 11.63 -2.55
C TYR A 17 -12.07 13.13 -2.68
N GLY A 18 -11.68 13.77 -1.58
CA GLY A 18 -11.39 15.21 -1.56
C GLY A 18 -12.57 16.08 -2.00
N GLY A 19 -13.79 15.67 -1.68
CA GLY A 19 -15.03 16.35 -2.10
C GLY A 19 -15.37 16.22 -3.59
N LYS A 20 -14.71 15.30 -4.32
CA LYS A 20 -14.97 15.04 -5.73
C LYS A 20 -15.44 13.62 -5.97
N ASP A 21 -16.40 13.50 -6.87
CA ASP A 21 -16.92 12.21 -7.32
C ASP A 21 -16.11 11.69 -8.50
N HIS A 22 -15.59 10.48 -8.35
CA HIS A 22 -14.87 9.74 -9.38
C HIS A 22 -15.69 8.54 -9.81
N LYS A 23 -16.02 8.44 -11.10
CA LYS A 23 -16.73 7.27 -11.61
C LYS A 23 -15.85 6.02 -11.44
N ALA A 24 -16.39 5.02 -10.75
CA ALA A 24 -15.74 3.74 -10.50
C ALA A 24 -16.66 2.63 -11.01
N SER A 25 -16.27 1.95 -12.07
CA SER A 25 -17.08 0.91 -12.67
C SER A 25 -16.16 -0.14 -13.25
N ALA A 26 -16.50 -1.41 -13.07
CA ALA A 26 -15.71 -2.50 -13.61
C ALA A 26 -15.93 -2.67 -15.12
N SER A 27 -14.88 -3.13 -15.80
CA SER A 27 -14.93 -3.68 -17.14
C SER A 27 -15.85 -4.92 -17.17
N PRO A 28 -16.47 -5.27 -18.31
CA PRO A 28 -17.19 -6.54 -18.47
C PRO A 28 -16.32 -7.77 -18.11
N SER A 29 -15.01 -7.70 -18.32
CA SER A 29 -14.06 -8.74 -17.92
C SER A 29 -13.68 -8.71 -16.44
N GLY A 30 -14.02 -7.64 -15.71
CA GLY A 30 -13.61 -7.40 -14.33
C GLY A 30 -12.30 -6.64 -14.21
N SER A 31 -11.75 -6.64 -13.01
CA SER A 31 -10.41 -6.13 -12.75
C SER A 31 -9.34 -6.94 -13.48
N ASN A 32 -8.22 -6.31 -13.81
CA ASN A 32 -7.10 -6.97 -14.49
C ASN A 32 -5.77 -6.49 -13.90
N LEU A 33 -4.90 -7.43 -13.53
CA LEU A 33 -3.64 -7.14 -12.84
C LEU A 33 -2.74 -6.19 -13.66
N ASP A 34 -2.53 -6.51 -14.93
CA ASP A 34 -1.60 -5.76 -15.80
C ASP A 34 -2.13 -4.36 -16.11
N GLU A 35 -3.44 -4.24 -16.38
CA GLU A 35 -4.08 -2.94 -16.59
C GLU A 35 -4.11 -2.09 -15.32
N CYS A 36 -4.42 -2.69 -14.16
CA CYS A 36 -4.30 -2.01 -12.86
C CYS A 36 -2.88 -1.49 -12.66
N ARG A 37 -1.87 -2.32 -12.92
CA ARG A 37 -0.48 -1.96 -12.72
C ARG A 37 -0.06 -0.85 -13.67
N ARG A 38 -0.45 -0.92 -14.94
CA ARG A 38 -0.23 0.15 -15.93
C ARG A 38 -0.85 1.48 -15.47
N VAL A 39 -2.06 1.44 -14.92
CA VAL A 39 -2.71 2.63 -14.37
C VAL A 39 -1.97 3.16 -13.13
N ALA A 40 -1.53 2.28 -12.22
CA ALA A 40 -0.75 2.67 -11.04
C ALA A 40 0.60 3.31 -11.40
N LEU A 41 1.35 2.73 -12.35
CA LEU A 41 2.61 3.29 -12.87
C LEU A 41 2.42 4.71 -13.42
N ASN A 42 1.35 4.92 -14.21
CA ASN A 42 1.02 6.23 -14.75
C ASN A 42 0.59 7.21 -13.66
N ALA A 43 -0.19 6.76 -12.66
CA ALA A 43 -0.64 7.59 -11.54
C ALA A 43 0.54 8.07 -10.68
N LEU A 44 1.51 7.17 -10.45
CA LEU A 44 2.74 7.47 -9.72
C LEU A 44 3.69 8.34 -10.53
N LYS A 45 3.61 8.34 -11.87
CA LYS A 45 4.54 9.04 -12.76
C LYS A 45 5.98 8.54 -12.61
N VAL A 46 6.15 7.22 -12.54
CA VAL A 46 7.47 6.58 -12.40
C VAL A 46 8.37 6.78 -13.62
N ASN A 47 7.77 6.91 -14.81
CA ASN A 47 8.47 7.06 -16.09
C ASN A 47 8.64 8.52 -16.53
N GLU A 48 8.27 9.49 -15.69
CA GLU A 48 8.37 10.90 -16.04
C GLU A 48 9.84 11.36 -15.94
N SER A 49 10.36 12.01 -16.98
CA SER A 49 11.76 12.43 -17.07
C SER A 49 12.11 13.69 -16.25
N THR A 50 11.33 13.98 -15.21
CA THR A 50 11.43 15.20 -14.39
C THR A 50 12.49 15.11 -13.28
N CYS A 51 13.26 14.02 -13.21
CA CYS A 51 14.26 13.86 -12.17
C CYS A 51 15.44 14.83 -12.38
N THR A 52 15.51 15.86 -11.54
CA THR A 52 16.60 16.84 -11.50
C THR A 52 17.72 16.47 -10.52
N ASN A 53 17.60 15.30 -9.88
CA ASN A 53 18.54 14.76 -8.90
C ASN A 53 19.25 13.51 -9.46
N MET A 54 20.21 12.94 -8.73
CA MET A 54 20.96 11.74 -9.18
C MET A 54 20.06 10.53 -9.44
N LYS A 55 19.07 10.31 -8.57
CA LYS A 55 18.07 9.25 -8.70
C LYS A 55 16.79 9.70 -7.99
N CYS A 56 15.64 9.46 -8.62
CA CYS A 56 14.35 9.79 -8.07
C CYS A 56 13.54 8.52 -7.80
N THR A 57 12.52 8.66 -6.95
CA THR A 57 11.46 7.68 -6.78
C THR A 57 10.46 7.83 -7.94
N PHE A 58 9.49 8.71 -7.79
CA PHE A 58 8.47 8.99 -8.79
C PHE A 58 8.07 10.48 -8.75
N GLY A 59 7.54 11.00 -9.85
CA GLY A 59 7.17 12.41 -9.95
C GLY A 59 8.33 13.40 -9.74
N GLY A 60 9.57 12.99 -10.02
CA GLY A 60 10.77 13.82 -9.88
C GLY A 60 11.30 13.99 -8.44
N VAL A 61 10.76 13.27 -7.46
CA VAL A 61 11.17 13.36 -6.06
C VAL A 61 12.48 12.59 -5.82
N TRP A 62 13.48 13.24 -5.23
CA TRP A 62 14.76 12.62 -4.90
C TRP A 62 14.59 11.43 -3.94
N ASN A 63 15.30 10.32 -4.19
CA ASN A 63 15.20 9.11 -3.40
C ASN A 63 16.05 9.10 -2.11
N GLY A 64 16.74 10.19 -1.77
CA GLY A 64 17.61 10.27 -0.59
C GLY A 64 18.95 9.54 -0.71
N GLY A 65 19.29 8.97 -1.87
CA GLY A 65 20.56 8.27 -2.10
C GLY A 65 20.59 6.79 -1.68
N GLY A 66 19.57 6.31 -0.98
CA GLY A 66 19.48 4.92 -0.51
C GLY A 66 20.55 4.58 0.54
N GLY A 67 21.09 3.37 0.48
CA GLY A 67 22.16 2.90 1.39
C GLY A 67 21.65 2.07 2.56
N ASP A 68 22.53 1.85 3.55
CA ASP A 68 22.32 0.85 4.61
C ASP A 68 21.08 1.11 5.48
N GLY A 69 20.70 2.38 5.66
CA GLY A 69 19.49 2.75 6.38
C GLY A 69 18.17 2.28 5.74
N GLN A 70 18.20 1.90 4.45
CA GLN A 70 17.03 1.42 3.71
C GLN A 70 17.01 -0.12 3.56
N LYS A 71 18.01 -0.84 4.07
CA LYS A 71 18.06 -2.31 3.98
C LYS A 71 16.98 -3.00 4.82
N ASN A 72 16.64 -2.42 5.97
CA ASN A 72 15.65 -2.96 6.91
C ASN A 72 14.50 -1.96 7.05
N MET A 73 13.42 -2.19 6.31
CA MET A 73 12.27 -1.28 6.28
C MET A 73 11.15 -1.77 7.20
N PHE A 74 10.69 -0.88 8.07
CA PHE A 74 9.41 -1.02 8.76
C PHE A 74 8.34 -0.27 7.97
N VAL A 75 7.30 -0.98 7.55
CA VAL A 75 6.23 -0.47 6.70
C VAL A 75 4.90 -0.60 7.46
N ALA A 76 4.26 0.53 7.74
CA ALA A 76 3.16 0.61 8.70
C ALA A 76 1.79 0.87 8.05
N SER A 77 0.77 0.98 8.89
CA SER A 77 -0.57 1.47 8.55
C SER A 77 -1.22 0.66 7.41
N PHE A 78 -1.62 1.32 6.32
CA PHE A 78 -2.43 0.72 5.26
C PHE A 78 -1.78 -0.50 4.59
N PHE A 79 -0.45 -0.58 4.56
CA PHE A 79 0.25 -1.78 4.10
C PHE A 79 -0.01 -3.00 4.98
N PHE A 80 0.04 -2.83 6.30
CA PHE A 80 -0.30 -3.89 7.24
C PHE A 80 -1.78 -4.26 7.12
N ASP A 81 -2.67 -3.27 7.10
CA ASP A 81 -4.12 -3.50 7.10
C ASP A 81 -4.56 -4.25 5.83
N ARG A 82 -4.11 -3.84 4.64
CA ARG A 82 -4.41 -4.55 3.39
C ARG A 82 -3.80 -5.94 3.35
N ALA A 83 -2.61 -6.14 3.91
CA ALA A 83 -1.99 -7.45 3.95
C ALA A 83 -2.78 -8.45 4.82
N ALA A 84 -3.22 -7.99 5.99
CA ALA A 84 -4.09 -8.75 6.88
C ALA A 84 -5.45 -9.03 6.22
N GLN A 85 -6.05 -8.01 5.62
CA GLN A 85 -7.35 -8.12 4.95
C GLN A 85 -7.32 -9.01 3.70
N ALA A 86 -6.19 -9.08 3.00
CA ALA A 86 -5.96 -9.99 1.88
C ALA A 86 -5.53 -11.41 2.33
N GLY A 87 -5.42 -11.64 3.64
CA GLY A 87 -5.23 -12.95 4.25
C GLY A 87 -3.83 -13.54 4.11
N PHE A 88 -2.80 -12.75 3.81
CA PHE A 88 -1.41 -13.24 3.75
C PHE A 88 -0.57 -12.83 4.95
N VAL A 89 -1.16 -12.13 5.93
CA VAL A 89 -0.57 -11.74 7.20
C VAL A 89 -1.55 -12.02 8.33
N ASP A 90 -1.03 -12.49 9.47
CA ASP A 90 -1.80 -12.62 10.70
C ASP A 90 -2.02 -11.23 11.34
N SER A 91 -3.29 -10.82 11.44
CA SER A 91 -3.68 -9.52 11.98
C SER A 91 -3.44 -9.39 13.49
N THR A 92 -3.24 -10.50 14.20
CA THR A 92 -2.97 -10.50 15.65
C THR A 92 -1.50 -10.29 15.97
N SER A 93 -0.62 -10.56 15.00
CA SER A 93 0.82 -10.36 15.13
C SER A 93 1.19 -8.87 15.02
N PRO A 94 1.93 -8.30 15.98
CA PRO A 94 2.24 -6.86 16.00
C PRO A 94 3.22 -6.45 14.88
N VAL A 95 4.09 -7.38 14.47
CA VAL A 95 5.08 -7.22 13.41
C VAL A 95 5.14 -8.52 12.60
N VAL A 96 5.12 -8.43 11.28
CA VAL A 96 5.19 -9.60 10.38
C VAL A 96 6.20 -9.35 9.28
N LYS A 97 7.04 -10.36 9.03
CA LYS A 97 8.04 -10.33 7.97
C LYS A 97 7.41 -10.77 6.65
N VAL A 98 7.55 -9.95 5.62
CA VAL A 98 7.01 -10.20 4.26
C VAL A 98 7.98 -9.66 3.21
N ARG A 99 7.65 -9.88 1.94
CA ARG A 99 8.35 -9.29 0.78
C ARG A 99 7.37 -8.54 -0.12
N PRO A 100 7.80 -7.54 -0.91
CA PRO A 100 6.90 -6.86 -1.85
C PRO A 100 6.18 -7.82 -2.81
N VAL A 101 6.83 -8.91 -3.25
CA VAL A 101 6.20 -9.92 -4.11
C VAL A 101 4.97 -10.60 -3.48
N ASP A 102 4.85 -10.62 -2.16
CA ASP A 102 3.68 -11.20 -1.49
C ASP A 102 2.41 -10.35 -1.76
N PHE A 103 2.57 -9.03 -1.93
CA PHE A 103 1.49 -8.14 -2.38
C PHE A 103 1.10 -8.41 -3.84
N GLU A 104 2.06 -8.70 -4.72
CA GLU A 104 1.77 -9.09 -6.11
C GLU A 104 0.97 -10.39 -6.18
N HIS A 105 1.35 -11.39 -5.39
CA HIS A 105 0.63 -12.65 -5.31
C HIS A 105 -0.80 -12.45 -4.77
N ALA A 106 -0.97 -11.60 -3.76
CA ALA A 106 -2.28 -11.24 -3.24
C ALA A 106 -3.12 -10.47 -4.28
N ALA A 107 -2.51 -9.52 -4.98
CA ALA A 107 -3.13 -8.75 -6.05
C ALA A 107 -3.62 -9.67 -7.17
N LYS A 108 -2.81 -10.65 -7.61
CA LYS A 108 -3.20 -11.62 -8.64
C LYS A 108 -4.46 -12.39 -8.26
N ARG A 109 -4.60 -12.80 -6.99
CA ARG A 109 -5.82 -13.43 -6.48
C ARG A 109 -6.98 -12.44 -6.48
N ALA A 110 -6.79 -11.27 -5.90
CA ALA A 110 -7.82 -10.23 -5.78
C ALA A 110 -8.38 -9.78 -7.13
N CYS A 111 -7.52 -9.55 -8.12
CA CYS A 111 -7.93 -9.09 -9.45
C CYS A 111 -8.70 -10.15 -10.24
N GLY A 112 -8.54 -11.44 -9.90
CA GLY A 112 -9.33 -12.54 -10.47
C GLY A 112 -10.68 -12.78 -9.76
N THR A 113 -10.97 -12.08 -8.67
CA THR A 113 -12.17 -12.28 -7.86
C THR A 113 -13.34 -11.43 -8.36
N LYS A 114 -14.56 -12.00 -8.30
CA LYS A 114 -15.80 -11.26 -8.54
C LYS A 114 -16.30 -10.63 -7.25
N LEU A 115 -16.98 -9.48 -7.33
CA LEU A 115 -17.48 -8.77 -6.15
C LEU A 115 -18.33 -9.66 -5.21
N GLU A 116 -19.18 -10.53 -5.78
CA GLU A 116 -20.01 -11.49 -5.04
C GLU A 116 -19.20 -12.45 -4.16
N ASN A 117 -18.06 -12.93 -4.67
CA ASN A 117 -17.16 -13.83 -3.94
C ASN A 117 -16.20 -13.07 -3.02
N ALA A 118 -15.93 -11.80 -3.33
CA ALA A 118 -14.99 -11.00 -2.55
C ALA A 118 -15.46 -10.85 -1.10
N LYS A 119 -16.78 -10.74 -0.87
CA LYS A 119 -17.34 -10.54 0.48
C LYS A 119 -17.05 -11.70 1.42
N SER A 120 -17.04 -12.94 0.92
CA SER A 120 -16.72 -14.12 1.73
C SER A 120 -15.22 -14.32 1.90
N ILE A 121 -14.41 -13.96 0.90
CA ILE A 121 -12.95 -14.10 0.93
C ILE A 121 -12.32 -13.03 1.83
N TYR A 122 -12.76 -11.78 1.71
CA TYR A 122 -12.20 -10.61 2.38
C TYR A 122 -13.17 -10.05 3.42
N HIS A 123 -13.64 -10.89 4.32
CA HIS A 123 -14.69 -10.56 5.30
C HIS A 123 -14.32 -9.43 6.28
N SER A 124 -13.02 -9.12 6.43
CA SER A 124 -12.53 -8.04 7.29
C SER A 124 -12.38 -6.68 6.57
N LEU A 125 -12.73 -6.60 5.27
CA LEU A 125 -12.81 -5.34 4.53
C LEU A 125 -14.19 -4.71 4.70
N ASP A 126 -14.21 -3.38 4.75
CA ASP A 126 -15.45 -2.62 4.64
C ASP A 126 -16.08 -2.84 3.26
N GLU A 127 -17.42 -2.87 3.19
CA GLU A 127 -18.15 -3.11 1.93
C GLU A 127 -17.85 -2.03 0.89
N ASN A 128 -17.54 -0.79 1.31
CA ASN A 128 -17.19 0.30 0.42
C ASN A 128 -15.76 0.16 -0.14
N ASP A 129 -14.87 -0.53 0.56
CA ASP A 129 -13.49 -0.78 0.15
C ASP A 129 -13.36 -2.04 -0.71
N LEU A 130 -14.25 -3.00 -0.51
CA LEU A 130 -14.22 -4.30 -1.15
C LEU A 130 -14.06 -4.25 -2.69
N PRO A 131 -14.72 -3.33 -3.43
CA PRO A 131 -14.53 -3.23 -4.87
C PRO A 131 -13.12 -2.86 -5.31
N TYR A 132 -12.30 -2.31 -4.41
CA TYR A 132 -11.00 -1.70 -4.70
C TYR A 132 -9.82 -2.55 -4.25
N ILE A 133 -10.04 -3.72 -3.62
CA ILE A 133 -8.96 -4.56 -3.08
C ILE A 133 -7.90 -4.96 -4.12
N CYS A 134 -8.30 -5.21 -5.37
CA CYS A 134 -7.35 -5.43 -6.46
C CYS A 134 -6.49 -4.19 -6.71
N MET A 135 -7.11 -3.01 -6.84
CA MET A 135 -6.40 -1.75 -7.03
C MET A 135 -5.44 -1.45 -5.88
N ASP A 136 -5.87 -1.63 -4.63
CA ASP A 136 -5.06 -1.34 -3.44
C ASP A 136 -3.79 -2.21 -3.39
N LEU A 137 -3.93 -3.53 -3.59
CA LEU A 137 -2.80 -4.46 -3.55
C LEU A 137 -1.83 -4.22 -4.71
N VAL A 138 -2.36 -3.94 -5.91
CA VAL A 138 -1.54 -3.57 -7.07
C VAL A 138 -0.80 -2.26 -6.80
N TYR A 139 -1.48 -1.25 -6.27
CA TYR A 139 -0.88 0.04 -5.95
C TYR A 139 0.22 -0.10 -4.91
N GLN A 140 0.00 -0.85 -3.83
CA GLN A 140 1.00 -1.09 -2.80
C GLN A 140 2.24 -1.79 -3.35
N TYR A 141 2.07 -2.84 -4.15
CA TYR A 141 3.18 -3.51 -4.80
C TYR A 141 3.94 -2.58 -5.77
N THR A 142 3.22 -1.86 -6.62
CA THR A 142 3.80 -0.91 -7.60
C THR A 142 4.54 0.22 -6.89
N LEU A 143 3.99 0.75 -5.79
CA LEU A 143 4.63 1.80 -5.01
C LEU A 143 5.95 1.32 -4.37
N LEU A 144 5.97 0.10 -3.81
CA LEU A 144 7.18 -0.46 -3.21
C LEU A 144 8.26 -0.72 -4.26
N VAL A 145 7.90 -1.39 -5.36
CA VAL A 145 8.89 -1.85 -6.36
C VAL A 145 9.22 -0.76 -7.37
N ASP A 146 8.22 -0.20 -8.04
CA ASP A 146 8.45 0.78 -9.11
C ASP A 146 8.62 2.20 -8.57
N GLY A 147 7.92 2.53 -7.48
CA GLY A 147 8.03 3.85 -6.84
C GLY A 147 9.29 3.99 -5.99
N PHE A 148 9.48 3.10 -5.02
CA PHE A 148 10.61 3.17 -4.07
C PHE A 148 11.83 2.35 -4.50
N ALA A 149 11.77 1.66 -5.64
CA ALA A 149 12.86 0.83 -6.17
C ALA A 149 13.32 -0.27 -5.19
N MET A 150 12.40 -0.81 -4.37
CA MET A 150 12.69 -1.95 -3.51
C MET A 150 12.80 -3.23 -4.34
N ASP A 151 13.76 -4.10 -4.01
CA ASP A 151 13.84 -5.43 -4.60
C ASP A 151 12.57 -6.23 -4.20
N PRO A 152 11.83 -6.81 -5.16
CA PRO A 152 10.63 -7.59 -4.88
C PRO A 152 10.84 -8.75 -3.89
N LEU A 153 12.08 -9.24 -3.77
CA LEU A 153 12.49 -10.35 -2.90
C LEU A 153 13.13 -9.89 -1.59
N GLN A 154 13.39 -8.59 -1.42
CA GLN A 154 13.92 -8.06 -0.17
C GLN A 154 12.89 -8.19 0.94
N ASP A 155 13.36 -8.62 2.11
CA ASP A 155 12.56 -8.69 3.31
C ASP A 155 12.21 -7.28 3.84
N MET A 156 10.96 -7.13 4.27
CA MET A 156 10.48 -5.95 4.99
C MET A 156 9.58 -6.37 6.16
N MET A 157 9.46 -5.50 7.15
CA MET A 157 8.63 -5.73 8.33
C MET A 157 7.35 -4.91 8.21
N LEU A 158 6.21 -5.56 8.02
CA LEU A 158 4.93 -4.91 8.23
C LEU A 158 4.71 -4.75 9.73
N VAL A 159 4.37 -3.53 10.17
CA VAL A 159 4.27 -3.21 11.58
C VAL A 159 2.94 -2.52 11.91
N LYS A 160 2.24 -3.08 12.89
CA LYS A 160 1.05 -2.47 13.50
C LYS A 160 1.38 -1.89 14.87
N LYS A 161 2.17 -2.63 15.65
CA LYS A 161 2.61 -2.23 16.98
C LYS A 161 4.06 -2.66 17.21
N VAL A 162 4.75 -1.95 18.08
CA VAL A 162 6.11 -2.26 18.51
C VAL A 162 6.07 -2.70 19.96
N GLN A 163 6.71 -3.84 20.27
CA GLN A 163 6.88 -4.29 21.64
C GLN A 163 7.87 -3.36 22.36
N TYR A 164 7.43 -2.79 23.47
CA TYR A 164 8.27 -2.03 24.38
C TYR A 164 8.04 -2.53 25.81
N ARG A 165 9.02 -3.26 26.35
CA ARG A 165 8.91 -3.97 27.63
C ARG A 165 7.69 -4.89 27.64
N ASP A 166 6.73 -4.65 28.51
CA ASP A 166 5.50 -5.45 28.66
C ASP A 166 4.30 -4.82 27.93
N SER A 167 4.53 -3.86 27.03
CA SER A 167 3.48 -3.11 26.34
C SER A 167 3.65 -3.14 24.82
N LEU A 168 2.53 -3.07 24.12
CA LEU A 168 2.48 -2.89 22.67
C LEU A 168 2.14 -1.43 22.35
N VAL A 169 3.10 -0.71 21.77
CA VAL A 169 2.93 0.69 21.37
C VAL A 169 2.55 0.76 19.91
N GLU A 170 1.61 1.64 19.55
CA GLU A 170 1.22 1.83 18.15
C GLU A 170 2.42 2.30 17.30
N ALA A 171 2.57 1.72 16.12
CA ALA A 171 3.58 2.13 15.16
C ALA A 171 3.14 3.40 14.42
N ALA A 172 3.11 4.50 15.15
CA ALA A 172 2.66 5.81 14.69
C ALA A 172 3.56 6.93 15.24
N TRP A 173 3.34 8.15 14.73
CA TRP A 173 4.10 9.35 15.07
C TRP A 173 4.04 9.84 16.53
N PRO A 174 3.00 9.58 17.37
CA PRO A 174 2.88 10.22 18.68
C PRO A 174 4.04 9.95 19.64
N LEU A 175 4.55 8.70 19.69
CA LEU A 175 5.68 8.37 20.56
C LEU A 175 6.96 9.13 20.13
N GLY A 176 7.23 9.20 18.83
CA GLY A 176 8.38 9.94 18.31
C GLY A 176 8.31 11.43 18.67
N SER A 177 7.13 12.03 18.51
CA SER A 177 6.88 13.43 18.89
C SER A 177 7.06 13.68 20.40
N ALA A 178 6.58 12.75 21.24
CA ALA A 178 6.80 12.84 22.68
C ALA A 178 8.29 12.75 23.06
N ILE A 179 9.04 11.83 22.43
CA ILE A 179 10.49 11.69 22.64
C ILE A 179 11.21 12.99 22.25
N GLU A 180 10.89 13.57 21.09
CA GLU A 180 11.46 14.85 20.66
C GLU A 180 11.18 15.98 21.65
N ALA A 181 9.94 16.10 22.11
CA ALA A 181 9.52 17.13 23.06
C ALA A 181 10.27 17.03 24.40
N VAL A 182 10.50 15.81 24.92
CA VAL A 182 11.17 15.61 26.23
C VAL A 182 12.70 15.54 26.13
N SER A 183 13.24 15.24 24.95
CA SER A 183 14.70 15.15 24.73
C SER A 183 15.31 16.50 24.35
N SER A 184 14.48 17.48 23.99
CA SER A 184 14.92 18.85 23.70
C SER A 184 15.48 19.49 24.99
N PRO A 185 16.67 20.10 24.96
CA PRO A 185 17.19 20.83 26.12
C PRO A 185 16.17 21.86 26.57
N ALA A 186 15.93 21.97 27.89
CA ALA A 186 15.18 23.09 28.42
C ALA A 186 15.84 24.39 27.92
N GLN A 187 15.07 25.23 27.22
CA GLN A 187 15.49 26.60 26.96
C GLN A 187 15.57 27.31 28.32
N LEU A 188 16.75 27.26 28.94
CA LEU A 188 17.17 28.08 30.08
C LEU A 188 17.74 29.40 29.55
#